data_AF-T0MKM9-F1
#
_entry.id   AF-T0MKM9-F1
#
_cell.length_a   1.000
_cell.length_b   1.000
_cell.length_c   1.000
_cell.angle_alpha   90.00
_cell.angle_beta   90.00
_cell.angle_gamma   90.00
#
_symmetry.space_group_name_H-M   'P 1'
#
loop_
_entity.id
_entity.type
_entity.pdbx_description
1 polymer ?
#
loop_
_entity_poly.entity_id
_entity_poly.type
_entity_poly.pdbx_seq_one_letter_code
_entity_poly.pdbx_strand_id
1 'polypeptide(L)'
;MNIGDEQLCEHLKISKQILQELHDKYNFKNYLKDLYLGILEEHDFHYDENFWINGLPEILKNKVEIVKILKKYLKSHNNDWICLACNDVYMLIKACPEIYSLVSKHKVRDVLFELTRNENDEIRFRAIQALYACIFTEWN
;
A
#
# COMPACT_ATOMS: atom_id res chain seq x y z
N MET A 1 -8.67 -46.56 -15.94
CA MET A 1 -8.56 -45.15 -15.55
C MET A 1 -8.17 -45.12 -14.09
N ASN A 2 -7.01 -44.54 -13.80
CA ASN A 2 -6.42 -44.51 -12.48
C ASN A 2 -7.04 -43.33 -11.71
N ILE A 3 -7.95 -43.64 -10.79
CA ILE A 3 -8.78 -42.64 -10.07
C ILE A 3 -7.91 -41.59 -9.35
N GLY A 4 -6.66 -41.94 -9.00
CA GLY A 4 -5.70 -41.02 -8.39
C GLY A 4 -5.15 -39.94 -9.34
N ASP A 5 -4.99 -40.24 -10.64
CA ASP A 5 -4.45 -39.28 -11.61
C ASP A 5 -5.50 -38.24 -12.00
N GLU A 6 -6.78 -38.63 -12.10
CA GLU A 6 -7.89 -37.70 -12.36
C GLU A 6 -8.13 -36.73 -11.19
N GLN A 7 -8.10 -37.22 -9.94
CA GLN A 7 -8.22 -36.36 -8.75
C GLN A 7 -7.05 -35.38 -8.62
N LEU A 8 -5.82 -35.83 -8.90
CA LEU A 8 -4.64 -34.97 -8.90
C LEU A 8 -4.74 -33.87 -9.97
N CYS A 9 -5.21 -34.22 -11.16
CA CYS A 9 -5.42 -33.24 -12.24
C CYS A 9 -6.47 -32.19 -11.86
N GLU A 10 -7.54 -32.59 -11.17
CA GLU A 10 -8.58 -31.67 -10.72
C GLU A 10 -8.08 -30.74 -9.62
N HIS A 11 -7.34 -31.25 -8.64
CA HIS A 11 -6.71 -30.42 -7.60
C HIS A 11 -5.70 -29.41 -8.19
N LEU A 12 -4.93 -29.81 -9.20
CA LEU A 12 -4.03 -28.90 -9.91
C LEU A 12 -4.78 -27.78 -10.64
N LYS A 13 -5.92 -28.08 -11.28
CA LYS A 13 -6.77 -27.06 -11.92
C LYS A 13 -7.32 -26.06 -10.91
N ILE A 14 -7.86 -26.54 -9.78
CA ILE A 14 -8.38 -25.69 -8.71
C ILE A 14 -7.27 -24.80 -8.16
N SER A 15 -6.09 -25.37 -7.88
CA SER A 15 -4.93 -24.61 -7.39
C SER A 15 -4.50 -23.53 -8.38
N LYS A 16 -4.51 -23.83 -9.68
CA LYS A 16 -4.20 -22.86 -10.73
C LYS A 16 -5.25 -21.74 -10.81
N GLN A 17 -6.53 -22.04 -10.65
CA GLN A 17 -7.60 -21.03 -10.60
C GLN A 17 -7.44 -20.13 -9.39
N ILE A 18 -7.21 -20.68 -8.20
CA ILE A 18 -6.95 -19.90 -6.98
C ILE A 18 -5.73 -19.00 -7.17
N LEU A 19 -4.64 -19.52 -7.71
CA LEU A 19 -3.44 -18.73 -7.99
C LEU A 19 -3.72 -17.62 -9.01
N GLN A 20 -4.54 -17.87 -10.03
CA GLN A 20 -4.93 -16.84 -10.99
C GLN A 20 -5.79 -15.75 -10.35
N GLU A 21 -6.77 -16.12 -9.53
CA GLU A 21 -7.60 -15.15 -8.79
C GLU A 21 -6.78 -14.33 -7.80
N LEU A 22 -5.82 -14.97 -7.11
CA LEU A 22 -4.88 -14.28 -6.23
C LEU A 22 -3.97 -13.34 -7.01
N HIS A 23 -3.39 -13.78 -8.12
CA HIS A 23 -2.56 -12.95 -8.99
C HIS A 23 -3.35 -11.76 -9.55
N ASP A 24 -4.59 -11.99 -9.96
CA ASP A 24 -5.46 -10.95 -10.48
C ASP A 24 -5.79 -9.94 -9.37
N LYS A 25 -5.91 -10.32 -8.10
CA LYS A 25 -6.02 -9.35 -7.00
C LYS A 25 -4.68 -8.69 -6.64
N TYR A 26 -3.59 -9.44 -6.74
CA TYR A 26 -2.23 -9.04 -6.35
C TYR A 26 -1.50 -8.29 -7.47
N ASN A 27 -2.10 -7.21 -7.97
CA ASN A 27 -1.43 -6.33 -8.92
C ASN A 27 -1.64 -4.86 -8.58
N PHE A 28 -0.64 -4.04 -8.93
CA PHE A 28 -0.64 -2.62 -8.56
C PHE A 28 -1.76 -1.82 -9.22
N LYS A 29 -2.26 -2.25 -10.40
CA LYS A 29 -3.37 -1.57 -11.08
C LYS A 29 -4.68 -1.72 -10.31
N ASN A 30 -4.92 -2.88 -9.70
CA ASN A 30 -6.09 -3.10 -8.88
C ASN A 30 -5.99 -2.36 -7.55
N TYR A 31 -4.81 -2.34 -6.92
CA TYR A 31 -4.57 -1.43 -5.80
C TYR A 31 -4.91 0.04 -6.15
N LEU A 32 -4.44 0.54 -7.29
CA LEU A 32 -4.79 1.91 -7.71
C LEU A 32 -6.28 2.10 -7.97
N LYS A 33 -6.94 1.11 -8.57
CA LYS A 33 -8.38 1.14 -8.81
C LYS A 33 -9.13 1.26 -7.48
N ASP A 34 -8.81 0.42 -6.50
CA ASP A 34 -9.49 0.41 -5.20
C ASP A 34 -9.19 1.70 -4.43
N LEU A 35 -7.92 2.13 -4.43
CA LEU A 35 -7.48 3.40 -3.87
C LEU A 35 -8.31 4.58 -4.41
N TYR A 36 -8.55 4.61 -5.74
CA TYR A 36 -9.31 5.67 -6.41
C TYR A 36 -10.83 5.56 -6.21
N LEU A 37 -11.35 4.36 -5.97
CA LEU A 37 -12.76 4.13 -5.66
C LEU A 37 -13.13 4.45 -4.21
N GLY A 38 -12.15 4.78 -3.35
CA GLY A 38 -12.41 5.01 -1.94
C GLY A 38 -12.41 3.73 -1.11
N ILE A 39 -11.83 2.65 -1.63
CA ILE A 39 -11.79 1.32 -1.00
C ILE A 39 -10.33 1.05 -0.60
N LEU A 40 -10.01 1.24 0.68
CA LEU A 40 -8.72 0.90 1.25
C LEU A 40 -8.93 -0.22 2.29
N GLU A 41 -8.89 -1.46 1.81
CA GLU A 41 -9.11 -2.67 2.61
C GLU A 41 -7.78 -3.38 2.91
N GLU A 42 -7.69 -4.00 4.07
CA GLU A 42 -6.49 -4.73 4.51
C GLU A 42 -6.19 -5.90 3.56
N HIS A 43 -5.00 -5.89 2.95
CA HIS A 43 -4.48 -6.92 2.04
C HIS A 43 -2.96 -7.06 2.24
N ASP A 44 -2.41 -8.25 1.97
CA ASP A 44 -0.98 -8.54 2.20
C ASP A 44 -0.04 -7.63 1.38
N PHE A 45 -0.48 -7.16 0.20
CA PHE A 45 0.35 -6.32 -0.68
C PHE A 45 0.74 -4.97 -0.06
N HIS A 46 -0.01 -4.50 0.95
CA HIS A 46 0.34 -3.27 1.67
C HIS A 46 1.72 -3.41 2.34
N TYR A 47 2.14 -4.62 2.70
CA TYR A 47 3.36 -4.88 3.45
C TYR A 47 4.47 -5.55 2.62
N ASP A 48 4.20 -5.92 1.38
CA ASP A 48 5.19 -6.58 0.51
C ASP A 48 6.03 -5.58 -0.27
N GLU A 49 7.31 -5.45 0.09
CA GLU A 49 8.26 -4.58 -0.61
C GLU A 49 8.35 -4.88 -2.10
N ASN A 50 8.26 -6.15 -2.50
CA ASN A 50 8.34 -6.54 -3.91
C ASN A 50 7.12 -6.02 -4.69
N PHE A 51 5.93 -6.02 -4.10
CA PHE A 51 4.73 -5.45 -4.72
C PHE A 51 4.94 -3.97 -5.06
N TRP A 52 5.45 -3.19 -4.12
CA TRP A 52 5.70 -1.76 -4.32
C TRP A 52 6.84 -1.48 -5.31
N ILE A 53 7.92 -2.25 -5.25
CA ILE A 53 9.04 -2.16 -6.21
C ILE A 53 8.57 -2.52 -7.63
N ASN A 54 7.80 -3.61 -7.79
CA ASN A 54 7.26 -4.01 -9.09
C ASN A 54 6.22 -3.01 -9.61
N GLY A 55 5.52 -2.29 -8.72
CA GLY A 55 4.56 -1.24 -9.03
C GLY A 55 5.17 0.10 -9.48
N LEU A 56 6.50 0.26 -9.43
CA LEU A 56 7.18 1.53 -9.72
C LEU A 56 6.76 2.24 -11.02
N PRO A 57 6.60 1.54 -12.16
CA PRO A 57 6.14 2.20 -13.39
C PRO A 57 4.78 2.89 -13.24
N GLU A 58 3.84 2.24 -12.54
CA GLU A 58 2.50 2.80 -12.30
C GLU A 58 2.54 3.88 -11.22
N ILE A 59 3.37 3.71 -10.18
CA ILE A 59 3.64 4.74 -9.16
C ILE A 59 4.11 6.04 -9.83
N LEU A 60 5.13 5.98 -10.68
CA LEU A 60 5.71 7.17 -11.31
C LEU A 60 4.71 7.92 -12.20
N LYS A 61 3.85 7.16 -12.88
CA LYS A 61 2.77 7.69 -13.73
C LYS A 61 1.67 8.39 -12.92
N ASN A 62 1.38 7.89 -11.71
CA ASN A 62 0.23 8.29 -10.91
C ASN A 62 0.59 9.04 -9.61
N LYS A 63 1.89 9.27 -9.34
CA LYS A 63 2.44 9.74 -8.06
C LYS A 63 1.69 10.90 -7.41
N VAL A 64 1.28 11.90 -8.20
CA VAL A 64 0.55 13.08 -7.71
C VAL A 64 -0.80 12.68 -7.12
N GLU A 65 -1.54 11.81 -7.79
CA GLU A 65 -2.88 11.41 -7.35
C GLU A 65 -2.79 10.44 -6.18
N ILE A 66 -1.86 9.49 -6.21
CA ILE A 66 -1.58 8.57 -5.09
C ILE A 66 -1.33 9.37 -3.81
N VAL A 67 -0.39 10.32 -3.83
CA VAL A 67 -0.04 11.14 -2.65
C VAL A 67 -1.25 11.94 -2.14
N LYS A 68 -2.05 12.51 -3.04
CA LYS A 68 -3.26 13.25 -2.64
C LYS A 68 -4.32 12.37 -2.00
N ILE A 69 -4.53 11.16 -2.53
CA ILE A 69 -5.55 10.24 -2.02
C ILE A 69 -5.11 9.61 -0.70
N LEU A 70 -3.85 9.18 -0.58
CA LEU A 70 -3.30 8.73 0.70
C LEU A 70 -3.44 9.82 1.78
N LYS A 71 -3.20 11.09 1.43
CA LYS A 71 -3.47 12.21 2.34
C LYS A 71 -4.93 12.29 2.80
N LYS A 72 -5.89 11.98 1.93
CA LYS A 72 -7.33 11.95 2.30
C LYS A 72 -7.59 10.83 3.30
N TYR A 73 -7.04 9.64 3.09
CA TYR A 73 -7.19 8.52 4.03
C TYR A 73 -6.52 8.79 5.39
N LEU A 74 -5.35 9.42 5.42
CA LEU A 74 -4.69 9.87 6.65
C LEU A 74 -5.55 10.86 7.47
N LYS A 75 -6.48 11.55 6.82
CA LYS A 75 -7.41 12.51 7.44
C LYS A 75 -8.82 11.92 7.64
N SER A 76 -9.00 10.63 7.41
CA SER A 76 -10.30 9.99 7.58
C SER A 76 -10.66 9.85 9.06
N HIS A 77 -11.89 9.41 9.33
CA HIS A 77 -12.33 9.04 10.68
C HIS A 77 -12.26 7.53 10.93
N ASN A 78 -11.74 6.76 9.97
CA ASN A 78 -11.59 5.31 10.07
C ASN A 78 -10.14 5.00 10.47
N ASN A 79 -9.95 4.44 11.66
CA ASN A 79 -8.64 4.12 12.19
C ASN A 79 -7.85 3.14 11.29
N ASP A 80 -8.53 2.15 10.70
CA ASP A 80 -7.90 1.15 9.84
C ASP A 80 -7.37 1.80 8.57
N TRP A 81 -8.15 2.71 7.98
CA TRP A 81 -7.71 3.49 6.81
C TRP A 81 -6.53 4.40 7.12
N ILE A 82 -6.48 5.00 8.31
CA ILE A 82 -5.34 5.82 8.73
C ILE A 82 -4.10 4.93 8.85
N CYS A 83 -4.22 3.78 9.50
CA CYS A 83 -3.12 2.82 9.68
C CYS A 83 -2.58 2.33 8.33
N LEU A 84 -3.46 1.90 7.43
CA LEU A 84 -3.09 1.47 6.07
C LEU A 84 -2.45 2.62 5.29
N ALA A 85 -3.03 3.81 5.31
CA ALA A 85 -2.46 4.95 4.58
C ALA A 85 -1.10 5.39 5.13
N CYS A 86 -0.87 5.30 6.46
CA CYS A 86 0.46 5.52 7.04
C CYS A 86 1.47 4.50 6.47
N ASN A 87 1.10 3.21 6.49
CA ASN A 87 1.94 2.16 5.95
C ASN A 87 2.22 2.33 4.44
N ASP A 88 1.20 2.69 3.66
CA ASP A 88 1.33 2.89 2.22
C ASP A 88 2.23 4.08 1.89
N VAL A 89 2.18 5.15 2.69
CA VAL A 89 3.15 6.26 2.55
C VAL A 89 4.58 5.79 2.88
N TYR A 90 4.75 4.99 3.93
CA TYR A 90 6.05 4.40 4.26
C TYR A 90 6.61 3.56 3.11
N MET A 91 5.80 2.63 2.58
CA MET A 91 6.19 1.74 1.49
C MET A 91 6.44 2.49 0.18
N LEU A 92 5.62 3.50 -0.12
CA LEU A 92 5.78 4.35 -1.29
C LEU A 92 7.12 5.08 -1.29
N ILE A 93 7.52 5.66 -0.14
CA ILE A 93 8.81 6.36 0.00
C ILE A 93 9.97 5.38 -0.07
N LYS A 94 9.82 4.20 0.55
CA LYS A 94 10.86 3.16 0.52
C LYS A 94 11.10 2.65 -0.91
N ALA A 95 10.04 2.43 -1.68
CA ALA A 95 10.14 1.97 -3.06
C ALA A 95 10.61 3.07 -4.03
N CYS A 96 10.17 4.32 -3.82
CA CYS A 96 10.38 5.45 -4.72
C CYS A 96 10.80 6.70 -3.93
N PRO A 97 12.06 6.78 -3.45
CA PRO A 97 12.53 7.87 -2.59
C PRO A 97 12.30 9.27 -3.16
N GLU A 98 12.36 9.44 -4.49
CA GLU A 98 12.14 10.71 -5.17
C GLU A 98 10.73 11.31 -4.97
N ILE A 99 9.74 10.48 -4.58
CA ILE A 99 8.38 10.93 -4.24
C ILE A 99 8.36 11.75 -2.95
N TYR A 100 9.39 11.68 -2.10
CA TYR A 100 9.49 12.51 -0.90
C TYR A 100 9.21 14.00 -1.19
N SER A 101 9.77 14.54 -2.28
CA SER A 101 9.55 15.94 -2.70
C SER A 101 8.06 16.29 -2.85
N LEU A 102 7.26 15.34 -3.34
CA LEU A 102 5.83 15.47 -3.55
C LEU A 102 5.03 15.30 -2.25
N VAL A 103 5.43 14.37 -1.39
CA VAL A 103 4.89 14.17 -0.04
C VAL A 103 5.02 15.47 0.77
N SER A 104 6.20 16.10 0.73
CA SER A 104 6.45 17.41 1.35
C SER A 104 5.64 18.53 0.69
N LYS A 105 5.65 18.64 -0.64
CA LYS A 105 4.88 19.65 -1.39
C LYS A 105 3.38 19.60 -1.06
N HIS A 106 2.82 18.40 -0.88
CA HIS A 106 1.41 18.22 -0.55
C HIS A 106 1.13 18.24 0.96
N LYS A 107 2.09 18.57 1.82
CA LYS A 107 1.93 18.63 3.28
C LYS A 107 1.41 17.31 3.87
N VAL A 108 1.86 16.18 3.34
CA VAL A 108 1.56 14.86 3.91
C VAL A 108 2.39 14.66 5.17
N ARG A 109 3.65 15.13 5.17
CA ARG A 109 4.52 15.12 6.35
C ARG A 109 3.89 15.82 7.55
N ASP A 110 3.27 16.98 7.34
CA ASP A 110 2.60 17.73 8.40
C ASP A 110 1.44 16.91 9.00
N VAL A 111 0.68 16.19 8.16
CA VAL A 111 -0.40 15.31 8.63
C VAL A 111 0.16 14.13 9.42
N LEU A 112 1.22 13.48 8.93
CA LEU A 112 1.89 12.40 9.65
C LEU A 112 2.42 12.87 11.01
N PHE A 113 3.02 14.07 11.06
CA PHE A 113 3.50 14.67 12.30
C PHE A 113 2.37 14.85 13.32
N GLU A 114 1.21 15.38 12.91
CA GLU A 114 0.06 15.48 13.82
C GLU A 114 -0.45 14.10 14.27
N LEU A 115 -0.45 13.10 13.38
CA LEU A 115 -0.85 11.73 13.72
C LEU A 115 0.08 11.04 14.73
N THR A 116 1.33 11.49 14.88
CA THR A 116 2.23 10.99 15.94
C THR A 116 1.73 11.29 17.36
N ARG A 117 0.74 12.17 17.50
CA ARG A 117 0.10 12.54 18.77
C ARG A 117 -1.29 11.93 18.94
N ASN A 118 -1.70 11.02 18.05
CA ASN A 118 -3.02 10.39 18.11
C ASN A 118 -3.20 9.56 19.40
N GLU A 119 -4.41 9.47 19.93
CA GLU A 119 -4.68 8.66 21.13
C GLU A 119 -4.53 7.15 20.86
N ASN A 120 -4.75 6.71 19.61
CA ASN A 120 -4.56 5.33 19.19
C ASN A 120 -3.07 5.01 18.98
N ASP A 121 -2.57 4.05 19.75
CA ASP A 121 -1.17 3.62 19.77
C ASP A 121 -0.68 3.11 18.40
N GLU A 122 -1.51 2.36 17.69
CA GLU A 122 -1.18 1.79 16.38
C GLU A 122 -1.04 2.88 15.32
N ILE A 123 -1.96 3.86 15.32
CA ILE A 123 -1.88 5.03 14.43
C ILE A 123 -0.60 5.82 14.71
N ARG A 124 -0.29 6.09 15.99
CA ARG A 124 0.94 6.80 16.34
C ARG A 124 2.16 6.06 15.85
N PHE A 125 2.24 4.76 16.10
CA PHE A 125 3.38 3.94 15.72
C PHE A 125 3.60 3.98 14.20
N ARG A 126 2.56 3.74 13.41
CA ARG A 126 2.65 3.76 11.94
C ARG A 126 2.95 5.15 11.39
N ALA A 127 2.38 6.20 11.99
CA ALA A 127 2.70 7.58 11.61
C ALA A 127 4.17 7.93 11.88
N ILE A 128 4.73 7.48 13.00
CA ILE A 128 6.17 7.65 13.31
C ILE A 128 7.03 6.92 12.28
N GLN A 129 6.68 5.69 11.91
CA GLN A 129 7.43 4.93 10.89
C GLN A 129 7.43 5.63 9.52
N ALA A 130 6.25 6.08 9.05
CA ALA A 130 6.11 6.80 7.79
C ALA A 130 6.84 8.15 7.81
N LEU A 131 6.75 8.88 8.92
CA LEU A 131 7.45 10.14 9.11
C LEU A 131 8.97 9.95 9.15
N TYR A 132 9.46 8.90 9.82
CA TYR A 132 10.87 8.54 9.84
C TYR A 132 11.40 8.27 8.42
N ALA A 133 10.67 7.52 7.60
CA ALA A 133 11.05 7.31 6.20
C ALA A 133 11.12 8.63 5.42
N CYS A 134 10.16 9.55 5.62
CA CYS A 134 10.21 10.88 5.00
C CYS A 134 11.49 11.64 5.39
N ILE A 135 11.80 11.67 6.69
CA ILE A 135 12.96 12.41 7.21
C ILE A 135 14.25 11.76 6.73
N PHE A 136 14.38 10.44 6.83
CA PHE A 136 15.61 9.76 6.42
C PHE A 136 15.92 9.98 4.93
N THR A 137 14.91 9.98 4.06
CA THR A 137 15.08 10.26 2.63
C THR A 137 15.41 11.72 2.33
N GLU A 138 15.03 12.68 3.18
CA GLU A 138 15.38 14.10 2.98
C GLU A 138 16.87 14.38 3.20
N TRP A 139 17.54 13.56 4.03
CA TRP A 139 18.93 13.78 4.45
C TRP A 139 19.95 12.97 3.64
N ASN A 140 19.50 12.08 2.75
CA ASN A 140 20.32 11.26 1.86
C ASN A 140 20.11 11.67 0.40
#